data_AF-A0A529STG6-F1
#
_entry.id   AF-A0A529STG6-F1
#
_cell.length_a   1.000
_cell.length_b   1.000
_cell.length_c   1.000
_cell.angle_alpha   90.00
_cell.angle_beta   90.00
_cell.angle_gamma   90.00
#
_symmetry.space_group_name_H-M   'P 1'
#
loop_
_entity.id
_entity.type
_entity.pdbx_description
1 polymer ?
#
loop_
_entity_poly.entity_id
_entity_poly.type
_entity_poly.pdbx_seq_one_letter_code
_entity_poly.pdbx_strand_id
1 'polypeptide(L)'
;MNSPNLGYRMGTGVQAGAVYDEGLRKHMLRVYNYMGLGLVVTGLVAFFVASTPALYVPIFSSPLKWVVMLAPLAFVMLFSFKMQTMSAASAQTMFWAFCAVMGLSLASVFLVFTSTS
;
A
#
# COMPACT_ATOMS: atom_id res chain seq x y z
N MET A 1 56.40 43.30 -16.17
CA MET A 1 54.98 43.66 -15.94
C MET A 1 54.20 42.36 -15.86
N ASN A 2 53.92 41.87 -14.66
CA ASN A 2 53.15 40.65 -14.45
C ASN A 2 51.82 41.05 -13.80
N SER A 3 50.77 41.14 -14.60
CA SER A 3 49.42 41.47 -14.10
C SER A 3 48.80 40.22 -13.49
N PRO A 4 48.41 40.21 -12.21
CA PRO A 4 47.62 39.13 -11.64
C PRO A 4 46.22 39.17 -12.27
N ASN A 5 45.93 38.20 -13.14
CA ASN A 5 44.58 37.96 -13.65
C ASN A 5 43.73 37.44 -12.49
N LEU A 6 43.10 38.35 -11.74
CA LEU A 6 41.94 38.02 -10.90
C LEU A 6 40.74 37.81 -11.83
N GLY A 7 40.77 36.69 -12.55
CA GLY A 7 39.57 36.08 -13.07
C GLY A 7 38.70 35.78 -11.86
N TYR A 8 37.70 36.63 -11.64
CA TYR A 8 36.53 36.33 -10.85
C TYR A 8 35.94 35.05 -11.46
N ARG A 9 36.44 33.91 -10.98
CA ARG A 9 35.82 32.61 -11.16
C ARG A 9 34.56 32.77 -10.34
N MET A 10 33.52 33.31 -11.01
CA MET A 10 32.14 33.06 -10.66
C MET A 10 32.15 31.65 -10.14
N GLY A 11 31.72 31.47 -8.90
CA GLY A 11 31.21 30.18 -8.52
C GLY A 11 30.23 29.83 -9.64
N THR A 12 30.69 29.00 -10.58
CA THR A 12 29.91 27.85 -10.98
C THR A 12 29.36 27.40 -9.66
N GLY A 13 28.11 27.80 -9.37
CA GLY A 13 27.25 26.99 -8.56
C GLY A 13 27.55 25.63 -9.12
N VAL A 14 28.31 24.86 -8.34
CA VAL A 14 28.25 23.43 -8.40
C VAL A 14 26.75 23.28 -8.44
N GLN A 15 26.22 23.01 -9.63
CA GLN A 15 24.93 22.40 -9.75
C GLN A 15 25.22 21.15 -8.94
N ALA A 16 24.91 21.25 -7.65
CA ALA A 16 24.65 20.14 -6.81
C ALA A 16 23.38 19.58 -7.43
N GLY A 17 23.52 19.01 -8.64
CA GLY A 17 22.90 17.76 -8.96
C GLY A 17 23.39 16.87 -7.83
N ALA A 18 22.67 16.95 -6.71
CA ALA A 18 22.44 15.83 -5.86
C ALA A 18 22.25 14.69 -6.85
N VAL A 19 23.24 13.83 -6.92
CA VAL A 19 23.32 12.71 -7.85
C VAL A 19 21.93 12.09 -7.81
N TYR A 20 21.12 12.36 -8.85
CA TYR A 20 19.76 11.88 -8.88
C TYR A 20 19.92 10.39 -9.00
N ASP A 21 19.77 9.68 -7.90
CA ASP A 21 19.77 8.24 -7.89
C ASP A 21 18.46 7.82 -8.57
N GLU A 22 18.51 7.80 -9.90
CA GLU A 22 17.41 7.37 -10.74
C GLU A 22 16.97 5.93 -10.37
N GLY A 23 17.89 5.13 -9.84
CA GLY A 23 17.61 3.80 -9.30
C GLY A 23 16.70 3.86 -8.08
N LEU A 24 17.03 4.70 -7.10
CA LEU A 24 16.19 4.94 -5.93
C LEU A 24 14.81 5.48 -6.32
N ARG A 25 14.75 6.43 -7.26
CA ARG A 25 13.47 6.94 -7.78
C ARG A 25 12.63 5.84 -8.43
N LYS A 26 13.24 5.05 -9.32
CA LYS A 26 12.55 3.92 -9.98
C LYS A 26 12.09 2.87 -8.97
N HIS A 27 12.91 2.59 -7.95
CA HIS A 27 12.57 1.67 -6.87
C HIS A 27 11.37 2.16 -6.06
N MET A 28 11.39 3.41 -5.59
CA MET A 28 10.28 4.02 -4.85
C MET A 28 9.00 4.08 -5.70
N LEU A 29 9.08 4.48 -6.97
CA LEU A 29 7.93 4.48 -7.88
C LEU A 29 7.31 3.09 -8.03
N ARG A 30 8.13 2.04 -8.12
CA ARG A 30 7.63 0.66 -8.14
C ARG A 30 6.89 0.31 -6.85
N VAL A 31 7.45 0.67 -5.69
CA VAL A 31 6.81 0.43 -4.38
C VAL A 31 5.47 1.16 -4.30
N TYR A 32 5.43 2.44 -4.68
CA TYR A 32 4.19 3.23 -4.66
C TYR A 32 3.13 2.69 -5.62
N ASN A 33 3.51 2.28 -6.83
CA ASN A 33 2.58 1.64 -7.76
C ASN A 33 2.02 0.34 -7.18
N TYR A 34 2.85 -0.48 -6.53
CA TYR A 34 2.40 -1.71 -5.87
C TYR A 34 1.42 -1.44 -4.73
N MET A 35 1.73 -0.46 -3.86
CA MET A 35 0.85 -0.10 -2.76
C MET A 35 -0.46 0.52 -3.27
N GLY A 36 -0.39 1.37 -4.29
CA GLY A 36 -1.55 1.95 -4.96
C GLY A 36 -2.46 0.88 -5.56
N LEU A 37 -1.90 -0.11 -6.26
CA LEU A 37 -2.68 -1.24 -6.78
C LEU A 37 -3.31 -2.06 -5.65
N GLY A 38 -2.60 -2.27 -4.54
CA GLY A 38 -3.15 -2.94 -3.36
C GLY A 38 -4.39 -2.21 -2.82
N LEU A 39 -4.32 -0.88 -2.70
CA LEU A 39 -5.45 -0.05 -2.26
C LEU A 39 -6.63 -0.10 -3.25
N VAL A 40 -6.36 -0.08 -4.56
CA VAL A 40 -7.40 -0.24 -5.58
C VAL A 40 -8.10 -1.58 -5.43
N VAL A 41 -7.35 -2.68 -5.25
CA VAL A 41 -7.93 -4.01 -5.00
C VAL A 41 -8.77 -4.02 -3.73
N THR A 42 -8.27 -3.45 -2.64
CA THR A 42 -9.04 -3.31 -1.38
C THR A 42 -10.35 -2.56 -1.60
N GLY A 43 -10.33 -1.44 -2.31
CA GLY A 43 -11.52 -0.65 -2.63
C GLY A 43 -12.52 -1.42 -3.50
N LEU A 44 -12.05 -2.13 -4.53
CA LEU A 44 -12.89 -2.95 -5.39
C LEU A 44 -13.57 -4.07 -4.59
N VAL A 45 -12.82 -4.82 -3.78
CA VAL A 45 -13.39 -5.89 -2.95
C VAL A 45 -14.43 -5.33 -1.99
N ALA A 46 -14.12 -4.21 -1.33
CA ALA A 46 -15.06 -3.56 -0.42
C ALA A 46 -16.35 -3.14 -1.13
N PHE A 47 -16.24 -2.54 -2.31
CA PHE A 47 -17.37 -2.13 -3.14
C PHE A 47 -18.23 -3.31 -3.61
N PHE A 48 -17.60 -4.37 -4.14
CA PHE A 48 -18.32 -5.57 -4.61
C PHE A 48 -19.08 -6.27 -3.48
N VAL A 49 -18.45 -6.42 -2.31
CA VAL A 49 -19.08 -7.04 -1.13
C VAL A 49 -20.24 -6.17 -0.65
N ALA A 50 -20.04 -4.86 -0.49
CA ALA A 50 -21.09 -3.95 -0.03
C ALA A 50 -22.27 -3.83 -1.03
N SER A 51 -22.01 -3.96 -2.33
CA SER A 51 -23.04 -3.86 -3.39
C SER A 51 -23.84 -5.15 -3.58
N THR A 52 -23.43 -6.28 -2.97
CA THR A 52 -24.05 -7.59 -3.19
C THR A 52 -24.68 -8.13 -1.90
N PRO A 53 -26.00 -8.02 -1.71
CA PRO A 53 -26.71 -8.51 -0.53
C PRO A 53 -26.43 -9.97 -0.19
N ALA A 54 -26.33 -10.84 -1.20
CA ALA A 54 -26.03 -12.25 -1.02
C ALA A 54 -24.66 -12.52 -0.37
N LEU A 55 -23.71 -11.57 -0.45
CA LEU A 55 -22.38 -11.71 0.15
C LEU A 55 -22.35 -11.13 1.56
N TYR A 56 -22.85 -9.90 1.76
CA TYR A 56 -22.66 -9.24 3.05
C TYR A 56 -23.67 -9.67 4.12
N VAL A 57 -24.90 -10.01 3.75
CA VAL A 57 -25.94 -10.42 4.71
C VAL A 57 -25.49 -11.62 5.54
N PRO A 58 -25.09 -12.77 4.95
CA PRO A 58 -24.65 -13.93 5.73
C PRO A 58 -23.36 -13.67 6.52
N ILE A 59 -22.50 -12.75 6.07
CA ILE A 59 -21.24 -12.44 6.76
C ILE A 59 -21.48 -11.59 8.01
N PHE A 60 -22.26 -10.52 7.90
CA PHE A 60 -22.43 -9.54 8.99
C PHE A 60 -23.60 -9.84 9.94
N SER A 61 -24.59 -10.62 9.51
CA SER A 61 -25.70 -11.07 10.38
C SER A 61 -25.38 -12.35 11.16
N SER A 62 -24.29 -13.05 10.83
CA SER A 62 -23.88 -14.29 11.50
C SER A 62 -22.61 -14.09 12.36
N PRO A 63 -22.24 -15.09 13.18
CA PRO A 63 -20.99 -15.07 13.94
C PRO A 63 -19.72 -14.96 13.07
N LEU A 64 -19.81 -15.16 11.74
CA LEU A 64 -18.70 -14.99 10.80
C LEU A 64 -18.13 -13.57 10.83
N LYS A 65 -18.90 -12.56 11.28
CA LYS A 65 -18.39 -11.19 11.46
C LYS A 65 -17.12 -11.14 12.32
N TRP A 66 -17.02 -12.01 13.33
CA TRP A 66 -15.85 -12.06 14.22
C TRP A 66 -14.61 -12.56 13.49
N VAL A 67 -14.79 -13.51 12.58
CA VAL A 67 -13.70 -14.00 11.72
C VAL A 67 -13.20 -12.88 10.82
N VAL A 68 -14.11 -12.14 10.18
CA VAL A 68 -13.77 -11.00 9.33
C VAL A 68 -13.05 -9.89 10.11
N MET A 69 -13.49 -9.63 11.33
CA MET A 69 -12.91 -8.61 12.20
C MET A 69 -11.51 -9.01 12.71
N LEU A 70 -11.30 -10.29 13.00
CA LEU A 70 -10.02 -10.82 13.50
C LEU A 70 -9.06 -11.22 12.38
N ALA A 71 -9.53 -11.38 11.15
CA ALA A 71 -8.71 -11.81 10.02
C ALA A 71 -7.50 -10.90 9.75
N PRO A 72 -7.61 -9.55 9.78
CA PRO A 72 -6.44 -8.67 9.66
C PRO A 72 -5.40 -8.93 10.75
N LEU A 73 -5.84 -9.16 11.99
CA LEU A 73 -4.96 -9.41 13.14
C LEU A 73 -4.24 -10.75 13.01
N ALA A 74 -4.95 -11.79 12.55
CA ALA A 74 -4.35 -13.08 12.21
C ALA A 74 -3.28 -12.95 11.11
N PHE A 75 -3.54 -12.14 10.07
CA PHE A 75 -2.55 -11.87 9.02
C PHE A 75 -1.29 -11.18 9.56
N VAL A 76 -1.44 -10.20 10.46
CA VAL A 76 -0.30 -9.55 11.12
C VAL A 76 0.51 -10.55 11.95
N MET A 77 -0.15 -11.41 12.72
CA MET A 77 0.55 -12.45 13.49
C MET A 77 1.31 -13.43 12.58
N LEU A 78 0.68 -13.89 11.49
CA LEU A 78 1.35 -14.76 10.51
C LEU A 78 2.56 -14.07 9.88
N PHE A 79 2.45 -12.78 9.57
CA PHE A 79 3.58 -12.00 9.03
C PHE A 79 4.72 -11.94 10.05
N SER A 80 4.43 -11.60 11.31
CA SER A 80 5.44 -11.54 12.37
C SER A 80 6.24 -12.84 12.51
N PHE A 81 5.59 -14.00 12.42
CA PHE A 81 6.27 -15.29 12.53
C PHE A 81 6.97 -15.75 11.25
N LYS A 82 6.45 -15.40 10.07
CA LYS A 82 6.96 -15.93 8.78
C LYS A 82 7.83 -14.96 8.00
N MET A 83 7.91 -13.68 8.40
CA MET A 83 8.65 -12.66 7.66
C MET A 83 10.13 -13.01 7.46
N GLN A 84 10.76 -13.66 8.44
CA GLN A 84 12.19 -14.03 8.37
C GLN A 84 12.48 -15.19 7.40
N THR A 85 11.45 -15.95 6.98
CA THR A 85 11.61 -17.16 6.15
C THR A 85 10.90 -17.05 4.80
N MET A 86 10.24 -15.93 4.49
CA MET A 86 9.46 -15.76 3.27
C MET A 86 10.29 -15.30 2.08
N SER A 87 10.05 -15.95 0.94
CA SER A 87 10.54 -15.47 -0.36
C SER A 87 9.76 -14.24 -0.83
N ALA A 88 10.34 -13.47 -1.74
CA ALA A 88 9.67 -12.31 -2.33
C ALA A 88 8.32 -12.67 -2.98
N ALA A 89 8.21 -13.82 -3.64
CA ALA A 89 6.97 -14.30 -4.23
C ALA A 89 5.90 -14.64 -3.18
N SER A 90 6.29 -15.29 -2.08
CA SER A 90 5.36 -15.58 -0.98
C SER A 90 4.87 -14.29 -0.30
N ALA A 91 5.74 -13.28 -0.13
CA ALA A 91 5.33 -12.00 0.44
C ALA A 91 4.33 -11.27 -0.46
N GLN A 92 4.51 -11.35 -1.78
CA GLN A 92 3.57 -10.76 -2.75
C GLN A 92 2.19 -11.43 -2.70
N THR A 93 2.10 -12.75 -2.68
CA THR A 93 0.81 -13.44 -2.59
C THR A 93 0.10 -13.13 -1.27
N MET A 94 0.85 -13.09 -0.17
CA MET A 94 0.35 -12.70 1.14
C MET A 94 -0.19 -11.27 1.15
N PHE A 95 0.50 -10.34 0.48
CA PHE A 95 0.07 -8.95 0.33
C PHE A 95 -1.26 -8.85 -0.42
N TRP A 96 -1.42 -9.53 -1.56
CA TRP A 96 -2.68 -9.51 -2.30
C TRP A 96 -3.84 -10.13 -1.50
N ALA A 97 -3.58 -11.24 -0.80
CA ALA A 97 -4.56 -11.85 0.10
C ALA A 97 -4.95 -10.90 1.25
N PHE A 98 -3.97 -10.21 1.83
CA PHE A 98 -4.20 -9.19 2.85
C PHE A 98 -5.05 -8.04 2.32
N CYS A 99 -4.75 -7.51 1.12
CA CYS A 99 -5.55 -6.46 0.48
C CYS A 99 -7.02 -6.87 0.30
N ALA A 100 -7.28 -8.12 -0.10
CA ALA A 100 -8.63 -8.65 -0.25
C ALA A 100 -9.37 -8.77 1.09
N VAL A 101 -8.71 -9.33 2.11
CA VAL A 101 -9.27 -9.46 3.47
C VAL A 101 -9.56 -8.09 4.08
N MET A 102 -8.65 -7.13 3.93
CA MET A 102 -8.85 -5.75 4.36
C MET A 102 -10.04 -5.10 3.64
N GLY A 103 -10.21 -5.37 2.34
CA GLY A 103 -11.35 -4.87 1.57
C GLY A 103 -12.67 -5.41 2.10
N LEU A 104 -12.74 -6.71 2.38
CA LEU A 104 -13.92 -7.35 2.95
C LEU A 104 -14.24 -6.78 4.35
N SER A 105 -13.23 -6.49 5.16
CA SER A 105 -13.40 -5.84 6.47
C SER A 105 -13.96 -4.41 6.34
N LEU A 106 -13.40 -3.61 5.41
CA LEU A 106 -13.84 -2.22 5.16
C LEU A 106 -15.21 -2.12 4.47
N ALA A 107 -15.70 -3.19 3.83
CA ALA A 107 -17.05 -3.22 3.26
C ALA A 107 -18.14 -2.84 4.29
N SER A 108 -17.91 -3.17 5.57
CA SER A 108 -18.82 -2.80 6.67
C SER A 108 -19.04 -1.28 6.80
N VAL A 109 -18.01 -0.47 6.50
CA VAL A 109 -18.09 1.00 6.53
C VAL A 109 -19.10 1.49 5.49
N PHE A 110 -19.03 0.97 4.26
CA PHE A 110 -19.99 1.33 3.21
C PHE A 110 -21.41 0.95 3.60
N LEU A 111 -21.63 -0.23 4.20
CA LEU A 111 -22.96 -0.66 4.60
C LEU A 111 -23.58 0.22 5.69
N VAL A 112 -22.76 0.67 6.65
CA VAL A 112 -23.24 1.55 7.73
C VAL A 112 -23.53 2.97 7.20
N PHE A 113 -22.58 3.57 6.48
CA PHE A 113 -22.65 4.98 6.11
C PHE A 113 -23.36 5.29 4.79
N THR A 114 -23.54 4.31 3.89
CA THR A 114 -24.34 4.52 2.66
C THR A 114 -25.82 4.74 2.98
N SER A 115 -26.31 4.23 4.12
CA SER A 115 -27.71 4.42 4.52
C SER A 115 -28.01 5.81 5.11
N THR A 116 -26.99 6.64 5.36
CA THR A 116 -27.12 7.92 6.07
C THR A 116 -27.02 9.14 5.14
N SER A 117 -26.98 8.97 3.83
CA SER A 117 -26.81 10.06 2.85
C SER A 117 -27.54 9.79 1.54
#